data_AF-A0A519ZI91-F1
#
_entry.id   AF-A0A519ZI91-F1
#
_cell.length_a   1.000
_cell.length_b   1.000
_cell.length_c   1.000
_cell.angle_alpha   90.00
_cell.angle_beta   90.00
_cell.angle_gamma   90.00
#
_symmetry.space_group_name_H-M   'P 1'
#
loop_
_entity.id
_entity.type
_entity.pdbx_description
1 polymer ?
#
loop_
_entity_poly.entity_id
_entity_poly.type
_entity_poly.pdbx_seq_one_letter_code
_entity_poly.pdbx_strand_id
1 'polypeptide(L)'
;MPTLAYPDDLKKSFWDKKKGALDGATDLQDRLKALQKQHEAVDWAKLADGWSKGLTELDKLTAVYQPIDKLYRAKVAPLRLEAAQLAMAADKAGKAKEAGKPLKDAAVAISRAGTNFAKAVAAGLDDLEAEFAQASQALLKAKKNAKSDEAQGEDDEPASALIDPKRLLKQLQLCKNDAQRLVNFAYLDDGKQDPVLVLHPRMAGRALMAKLVKDLGIKTGSFGMLSLDGTVLRLVVEKKYGGLVKRIRIPIKACGFKLGKVLLVDEKGQTLDQDEDQEADQPTSGGATAKPAEPGSAPGGEAAAKAALDGPLQAWATARQEAITVLKDVAGQIAELKDPESGQAVVQISAVVKNLTAEPRTSAQVAQLARYLGNDDVVADVSDLANDIRTPLLKALSQLHRALVTP
;
A
#
# COMPACT_ATOMS: atom_id res chain seq x y z
N MET A 1 -6.16 -26.61 2.56
CA MET A 1 -5.48 -27.45 3.56
C MET A 1 -5.92 -28.90 3.53
N PRO A 2 -4.97 -29.86 3.47
CA PRO A 2 -5.30 -31.27 3.57
C PRO A 2 -5.90 -31.56 4.94
N THR A 3 -6.97 -32.35 4.95
CA THR A 3 -7.56 -32.87 6.18
C THR A 3 -6.47 -33.60 6.98
N LEU A 4 -6.15 -33.13 8.18
CA LEU A 4 -5.09 -33.74 9.00
C LEU A 4 -5.57 -35.09 9.53
N ALA A 5 -5.18 -36.16 8.83
CA ALA A 5 -5.48 -37.53 9.23
C ALA A 5 -4.90 -37.82 10.62
N TYR A 6 -5.72 -38.40 11.50
CA TYR A 6 -5.26 -38.80 12.84
C TYR A 6 -4.40 -40.06 12.75
N PRO A 7 -3.10 -40.01 13.14
CA PRO A 7 -2.21 -41.17 13.02
C PRO A 7 -2.69 -42.36 13.84
N ASP A 8 -2.59 -43.58 13.30
CA ASP A 8 -3.00 -44.80 13.99
C ASP A 8 -2.20 -45.05 15.28
N ASP A 9 -0.91 -44.70 15.30
CA ASP A 9 -0.06 -44.79 16.49
C ASP A 9 -0.48 -43.83 17.62
N LEU A 10 -1.36 -42.86 17.35
CA LEU A 10 -1.94 -41.99 18.38
C LEU A 10 -3.32 -42.46 18.85
N LYS A 11 -3.90 -43.51 18.23
CA LYS A 11 -5.16 -44.09 18.67
C LYS A 11 -4.91 -45.04 19.83
N LYS A 12 -5.63 -44.87 20.94
CA LYS A 12 -5.53 -45.80 22.08
C LYS A 12 -5.86 -47.24 21.67
N SER A 13 -6.86 -47.42 20.81
CA SER A 13 -7.32 -48.73 20.33
C SER A 13 -6.26 -49.51 19.52
N PHE A 14 -5.25 -48.82 18.96
CA PHE A 14 -4.12 -49.47 18.30
C PHE A 14 -3.22 -50.18 19.32
N TRP A 15 -3.03 -49.58 20.49
CA TRP A 15 -2.17 -50.11 21.55
C TRP A 15 -2.88 -51.10 22.46
N ASP A 16 -4.19 -50.99 22.64
CA ASP A 16 -5.00 -51.97 23.40
C ASP A 16 -4.88 -53.40 22.83
N LYS A 17 -4.57 -53.53 21.53
CA LYS A 17 -4.33 -54.83 20.86
C LYS A 17 -2.94 -55.41 21.12
N LYS A 18 -2.00 -54.61 21.63
CA LYS A 18 -0.61 -55.02 21.89
C LYS A 18 -0.43 -55.26 23.39
N LYS A 19 -0.42 -56.53 23.80
CA LYS A 19 -0.30 -56.93 25.21
C LYS A 19 0.91 -56.27 25.88
N GLY A 20 0.67 -55.56 27.00
CA GLY A 20 1.72 -54.92 27.80
C GLY A 20 2.25 -53.59 27.26
N ALA A 21 1.73 -53.06 26.15
CA ALA A 21 2.29 -51.87 25.51
C ALA A 21 2.08 -50.57 26.30
N LEU A 22 1.00 -50.47 27.09
CA LEU A 22 0.67 -49.27 27.89
C LEU A 22 0.36 -49.60 29.36
N ASP A 23 0.69 -50.81 29.82
CA ASP A 23 0.40 -51.25 31.18
C ASP A 23 1.17 -50.38 32.20
N GLY A 24 0.45 -49.85 33.19
CA GLY A 24 1.02 -48.96 34.21
C GLY A 24 1.28 -47.51 33.77
N ALA A 25 1.07 -47.17 32.49
CA ALA A 25 1.29 -45.82 31.96
C ALA A 25 -0.04 -45.01 31.84
N THR A 26 -0.75 -44.82 32.96
CA THR A 26 -2.09 -44.18 32.98
C THR A 26 -2.09 -42.76 32.39
N ASP A 27 -1.12 -41.92 32.75
CA ASP A 27 -0.98 -40.55 32.22
C ASP A 27 -0.86 -40.54 30.68
N LEU A 28 -0.09 -41.48 30.11
CA LEU A 28 0.07 -41.60 28.67
C LEU A 28 -1.24 -42.02 27.98
N GLN A 29 -1.99 -42.96 28.59
CA GLN A 29 -3.29 -43.39 28.10
C GLN A 29 -4.32 -42.26 28.13
N ASP A 30 -4.34 -41.46 29.19
CA ASP A 30 -5.28 -40.36 29.35
C ASP A 30 -4.98 -39.22 28.37
N ARG A 31 -3.70 -38.93 28.12
CA ARG A 31 -3.27 -37.97 27.08
C ARG A 31 -3.63 -38.42 25.68
N LEU A 32 -3.47 -39.71 25.34
CA LEU A 32 -3.91 -40.26 24.05
C LEU A 32 -5.41 -40.05 23.84
N LYS A 33 -6.24 -40.40 24.84
CA LYS A 33 -7.70 -40.19 24.77
C LYS A 33 -8.06 -38.71 24.66
N ALA A 34 -7.39 -37.84 25.42
CA ALA A 34 -7.63 -36.41 25.40
C ALA A 34 -7.33 -35.81 24.03
N LEU A 35 -6.15 -36.12 23.45
CA LEU A 35 -5.77 -35.66 22.11
C LEU A 35 -6.72 -36.18 21.03
N GLN A 36 -7.11 -37.46 21.10
CA GLN A 36 -8.07 -38.05 20.15
C GLN A 36 -9.43 -37.34 20.23
N LYS A 37 -9.96 -37.16 21.44
CA LYS A 37 -11.24 -36.46 21.67
C LYS A 37 -11.20 -35.02 21.15
N GLN A 38 -10.10 -34.30 21.34
CA GLN A 38 -9.95 -32.94 20.82
C GLN A 38 -9.88 -32.93 19.29
N HIS A 39 -9.17 -33.88 18.67
CA HIS A 39 -9.09 -34.01 17.21
C HIS A 39 -10.47 -34.29 16.59
N GLU A 40 -11.24 -35.21 17.19
CA GLU A 40 -12.60 -35.55 16.76
C GLU A 40 -13.59 -34.39 16.94
N ALA A 41 -13.31 -33.45 17.84
CA ALA A 41 -14.13 -32.26 18.04
C ALA A 41 -13.89 -31.15 17.00
N VAL A 42 -12.89 -31.28 16.13
CA VAL A 42 -12.63 -30.34 15.05
C VAL A 42 -13.56 -30.64 13.87
N ASP A 43 -14.22 -29.61 13.35
CA ASP A 43 -15.02 -29.69 12.12
C ASP A 43 -14.11 -29.61 10.89
N TRP A 44 -13.43 -30.72 10.59
CA TRP A 44 -12.47 -30.83 9.50
C TRP A 44 -13.07 -30.54 8.11
N ALA A 45 -14.38 -30.71 7.94
CA ALA A 45 -15.08 -30.42 6.68
C ALA A 45 -15.04 -28.93 6.34
N LYS A 46 -15.06 -28.05 7.35
CA LYS A 46 -14.94 -26.60 7.15
C LYS A 46 -13.52 -26.13 6.84
N LEU A 47 -12.52 -26.98 7.07
CA LEU A 47 -11.10 -26.70 6.82
C LEU A 47 -10.59 -27.37 5.54
N ALA A 48 -11.48 -27.95 4.74
CA ALA A 48 -11.12 -28.70 3.54
C ALA A 48 -10.39 -27.84 2.48
N ASP A 49 -9.59 -28.52 1.66
CA ASP A 49 -8.88 -27.92 0.53
C ASP A 49 -9.81 -27.18 -0.44
N GLY A 50 -9.31 -26.06 -0.97
CA GLY A 50 -9.98 -25.32 -2.03
C GLY A 50 -11.20 -24.52 -1.58
N TRP A 51 -11.29 -24.15 -0.30
CA TRP A 51 -12.28 -23.19 0.20
C TRP A 51 -12.20 -21.83 -0.52
N SER A 52 -11.03 -21.51 -1.08
CA SER A 52 -10.79 -20.30 -1.89
C SER A 52 -11.27 -20.42 -3.34
N LYS A 53 -11.55 -21.64 -3.84
CA LYS A 53 -11.91 -21.87 -5.25
C LYS A 53 -13.29 -21.31 -5.57
N GLY A 54 -13.38 -20.60 -6.69
CA GLY A 54 -14.64 -20.04 -7.20
C GLY A 54 -15.00 -18.66 -6.61
N LEU A 55 -14.19 -18.12 -5.69
CA LEU A 55 -14.35 -16.76 -5.21
C LEU A 55 -13.68 -15.78 -6.18
N THR A 56 -14.46 -14.84 -6.72
CA THR A 56 -14.00 -13.84 -7.71
C THR A 56 -13.85 -12.43 -7.11
N GLU A 57 -14.20 -12.24 -5.85
CA GLU A 57 -14.20 -10.95 -5.15
C GLU A 57 -13.38 -11.05 -3.86
N LEU A 58 -12.54 -10.04 -3.62
CA LEU A 58 -11.64 -10.00 -2.47
C LEU A 58 -12.39 -9.94 -1.13
N ASP A 59 -13.52 -9.23 -1.08
CA ASP A 59 -14.32 -9.10 0.14
C ASP A 59 -14.97 -10.45 0.50
N LYS A 60 -15.44 -11.21 -0.50
CA LYS A 60 -15.99 -12.56 -0.30
C LYS A 60 -14.90 -13.54 0.15
N LEU A 61 -13.70 -13.46 -0.43
CA LEU A 61 -12.54 -14.24 0.00
C LEU A 61 -12.20 -13.97 1.47
N THR A 62 -12.12 -12.70 1.85
CA THR A 62 -11.84 -12.29 3.24
C THR A 62 -12.93 -12.77 4.21
N ALA A 63 -14.21 -12.64 3.82
CA ALA A 63 -15.34 -13.07 4.64
C ALA A 63 -15.38 -14.58 4.88
N VAL A 64 -14.90 -15.41 3.94
CA VAL A 64 -14.77 -16.86 4.11
C VAL A 64 -13.51 -17.22 4.91
N TYR A 65 -12.39 -16.51 4.70
CA TYR A 65 -11.14 -16.77 5.39
C TYR A 65 -11.22 -16.55 6.90
N GLN A 66 -11.79 -15.43 7.36
CA GLN A 66 -11.87 -15.07 8.78
C GLN A 66 -12.49 -16.16 9.69
N PRO A 67 -13.66 -16.75 9.39
CA PRO A 67 -14.21 -17.80 10.24
C PRO A 67 -13.38 -19.10 10.19
N ILE A 68 -12.70 -19.39 9.08
CA ILE A 68 -11.80 -20.55 8.95
C ILE A 68 -10.56 -20.35 9.84
N ASP A 69 -9.89 -19.20 9.74
CA ASP A 69 -8.74 -18.85 10.59
C ASP A 69 -9.12 -18.90 12.08
N LYS A 70 -10.26 -18.30 12.44
CA LYS A 70 -10.77 -18.34 13.82
C LYS A 70 -11.02 -19.77 14.30
N LEU A 71 -11.64 -20.61 13.48
CA LEU A 71 -11.88 -22.03 13.80
C LEU A 71 -10.55 -22.77 13.99
N TYR A 72 -9.59 -22.54 13.09
CA TYR A 72 -8.27 -23.17 13.14
C TYR A 72 -7.53 -22.80 14.42
N ARG A 73 -7.41 -21.50 14.74
CA ARG A 73 -6.73 -21.03 15.95
C ARG A 73 -7.43 -21.50 17.22
N ALA A 74 -8.76 -21.56 17.24
CA ALA A 74 -9.51 -21.98 18.42
C ALA A 74 -9.52 -23.50 18.66
N LYS A 75 -9.48 -24.31 17.59
CA LYS A 75 -9.72 -25.77 17.68
C LYS A 75 -8.54 -26.63 17.24
N VAL A 76 -7.79 -26.20 16.24
CA VAL A 76 -6.67 -26.96 15.67
C VAL A 76 -5.35 -26.59 16.33
N ALA A 77 -5.06 -25.30 16.54
CA ALA A 77 -3.81 -24.87 17.17
C ALA A 77 -3.54 -25.49 18.57
N PRO A 78 -4.54 -25.69 19.45
CA PRO A 78 -4.34 -26.38 20.72
C PRO A 78 -3.85 -27.83 20.55
N LEU A 79 -4.23 -28.53 19.47
CA LEU A 79 -3.78 -29.90 19.19
C LEU A 79 -2.27 -29.98 19.05
N ARG A 80 -1.60 -28.91 18.58
CA ARG A 80 -0.15 -28.85 18.48
C ARG A 80 0.50 -29.00 19.86
N LEU A 81 0.02 -28.23 20.83
CA LEU A 81 0.57 -28.22 22.18
C LEU A 81 0.32 -29.58 22.86
N GLU A 82 -0.90 -30.12 22.74
CA GLU A 82 -1.26 -31.40 23.32
C GLU A 82 -0.48 -32.57 22.70
N ALA A 83 -0.28 -32.56 21.38
CA ALA A 83 0.54 -33.55 20.70
C ALA A 83 2.02 -33.48 21.10
N ALA A 84 2.56 -32.27 21.29
CA ALA A 84 3.92 -32.08 21.79
C ALA A 84 4.06 -32.57 23.23
N GLN A 85 3.10 -32.25 24.11
CA GLN A 85 3.08 -32.74 25.48
C GLN A 85 2.94 -34.26 25.55
N LEU A 86 2.09 -34.86 24.70
CA LEU A 86 1.98 -36.31 24.56
C LEU A 86 3.32 -36.92 24.14
N ALA A 87 4.01 -36.32 23.17
CA ALA A 87 5.30 -36.82 22.71
C ALA A 87 6.38 -36.80 23.81
N MET A 88 6.39 -35.73 24.64
CA MET A 88 7.27 -35.62 25.80
C MET A 88 6.92 -36.63 26.91
N ALA A 89 5.63 -36.82 27.19
CA ALA A 89 5.15 -37.80 28.16
C ALA A 89 5.52 -39.23 27.74
N ALA A 90 5.37 -39.55 26.44
CA ALA A 90 5.77 -40.82 25.87
C ALA A 90 7.28 -41.07 26.01
N ASP A 91 8.12 -40.10 25.63
CA ASP A 91 9.57 -40.20 25.78
C ASP A 91 9.98 -40.43 27.25
N LYS A 92 9.36 -39.70 28.18
CA LYS A 92 9.57 -39.89 29.62
C LYS A 92 9.18 -41.29 30.09
N ALA A 93 8.03 -41.81 29.64
CA ALA A 93 7.56 -43.16 29.97
C ALA A 93 8.52 -44.24 29.44
N GLY A 94 9.01 -44.10 28.21
CA GLY A 94 9.97 -45.03 27.61
C GLY A 94 11.35 -45.03 28.31
N LYS A 95 11.73 -43.92 28.93
CA LYS A 95 12.99 -43.79 29.68
C LYS A 95 12.91 -44.23 31.14
N ALA A 96 11.72 -44.56 31.66
CA ALA A 96 11.57 -45.02 33.03
C ALA A 96 12.32 -46.35 33.26
N LYS A 97 12.95 -46.51 34.43
CA LYS A 97 13.72 -47.74 34.76
C LYS A 97 12.84 -48.99 34.75
N GLU A 98 11.60 -48.85 35.22
CA GLU A 98 10.59 -49.93 35.27
C GLU A 98 9.93 -50.21 33.91
N ALA A 99 10.26 -49.46 32.85
CA ALA A 99 9.64 -49.68 31.55
C ALA A 99 10.17 -50.97 30.89
N GLY A 100 9.29 -51.96 30.79
CA GLY A 100 9.53 -53.17 29.99
C GLY A 100 9.64 -52.85 28.49
N LYS A 101 10.24 -53.77 27.72
CA LYS A 101 10.44 -53.60 26.27
C LYS A 101 9.15 -53.20 25.51
N PRO A 102 7.97 -53.81 25.76
CA PRO A 102 6.74 -53.43 25.06
C PRO A 102 6.35 -51.95 25.27
N LEU A 103 6.50 -51.43 26.49
CA LEU A 103 6.24 -50.02 26.81
C LEU A 103 7.26 -49.09 26.15
N LYS A 104 8.54 -49.48 26.12
CA LYS A 104 9.60 -48.70 25.45
C LYS A 104 9.34 -48.55 23.95
N ASP A 105 9.00 -49.65 23.28
CA ASP A 105 8.70 -49.65 21.85
C ASP A 105 7.45 -48.80 21.53
N ALA A 106 6.41 -48.92 22.36
CA ALA A 106 5.20 -48.09 22.24
C ALA A 106 5.48 -46.60 22.47
N ALA A 107 6.22 -46.28 23.53
CA ALA A 107 6.62 -44.91 23.87
C ALA A 107 7.38 -44.22 22.73
N VAL A 108 8.34 -44.92 22.09
CA VAL A 108 9.10 -44.37 20.95
C VAL A 108 8.18 -44.10 19.75
N ALA A 109 7.28 -45.04 19.44
CA ALA A 109 6.32 -44.87 18.34
C ALA A 109 5.36 -43.69 18.59
N ILE A 110 4.77 -43.61 19.79
CA ILE A 110 3.87 -42.51 20.19
C ILE A 110 4.62 -41.17 20.18
N SER A 111 5.85 -41.13 20.70
CA SER A 111 6.65 -39.89 20.74
C SER A 111 6.95 -39.35 19.34
N ARG A 112 7.35 -40.24 18.42
CA ARG A 112 7.59 -39.90 17.02
C ARG A 112 6.31 -39.44 16.34
N ALA A 113 5.21 -40.18 16.49
CA ALA A 113 3.91 -39.85 15.90
C ALA A 113 3.37 -38.51 16.42
N GLY A 114 3.48 -38.26 17.73
CA GLY A 114 3.04 -37.01 18.36
C GLY A 114 3.83 -35.79 17.87
N THR A 115 5.15 -35.94 17.73
CA THR A 115 6.01 -34.88 17.18
C THR A 115 5.68 -34.58 15.71
N ASN A 116 5.50 -35.62 14.89
CA ASN A 116 5.12 -35.44 13.49
C ASN A 116 3.73 -34.82 13.35
N PHE A 117 2.78 -35.24 14.17
CA PHE A 117 1.44 -34.66 14.19
C PHE A 117 1.45 -33.19 14.64
N ALA A 118 2.22 -32.84 15.68
CA ALA A 118 2.40 -31.45 16.10
C ALA A 118 3.00 -30.58 14.99
N LYS A 119 3.99 -31.09 14.25
CA LYS A 119 4.57 -30.39 13.08
C LYS A 119 3.55 -30.20 11.97
N ALA A 120 2.75 -31.22 11.67
CA ALA A 120 1.70 -31.13 10.65
C ALA A 120 0.62 -30.11 11.02
N VAL A 121 0.23 -30.03 12.30
CA VAL A 121 -0.69 -29.00 12.81
C VAL A 121 -0.08 -27.60 12.70
N ALA A 122 1.23 -27.43 12.89
CA ALA A 122 1.89 -26.15 12.69
C ALA A 122 1.86 -25.73 11.21
N ALA A 123 2.28 -26.63 10.31
CA ALA A 123 2.32 -26.39 8.88
C ALA A 123 0.95 -26.04 8.29
N GLY A 124 -0.14 -26.60 8.83
CA GLY A 124 -1.48 -26.26 8.35
C GLY A 124 -1.84 -24.77 8.52
N LEU A 125 -1.38 -24.10 9.58
CA LEU A 125 -1.65 -22.66 9.72
C LEU A 125 -0.94 -21.87 8.61
N ASP A 126 0.32 -22.21 8.35
CA ASP A 126 1.13 -21.58 7.31
C ASP A 126 0.50 -21.84 5.92
N ASP A 127 0.01 -23.05 5.67
CA ASP A 127 -0.69 -23.42 4.44
C ASP A 127 -1.99 -22.63 4.25
N LEU A 128 -2.74 -22.36 5.33
CA LEU A 128 -3.96 -21.57 5.31
C LEU A 128 -3.69 -20.11 4.91
N GLU A 129 -2.68 -19.51 5.55
CA GLU A 129 -2.26 -18.14 5.29
C GLU A 129 -1.70 -18.00 3.87
N ALA A 130 -0.91 -18.99 3.41
CA ALA A 130 -0.40 -19.04 2.05
C ALA A 130 -1.51 -19.17 1.00
N GLU A 131 -2.54 -20.00 1.22
CA GLU A 131 -3.68 -20.14 0.30
C GLU A 131 -4.45 -18.82 0.18
N PHE A 132 -4.69 -18.12 1.29
CA PHE A 132 -5.33 -16.80 1.28
C PHE A 132 -4.50 -15.74 0.54
N ALA A 133 -3.19 -15.70 0.80
CA ALA A 133 -2.27 -14.77 0.13
C ALA A 133 -2.21 -15.03 -1.38
N GLN A 134 -2.13 -16.29 -1.81
CA GLN A 134 -2.13 -16.64 -3.24
C GLN A 134 -3.46 -16.28 -3.91
N ALA A 135 -4.59 -16.60 -3.29
CA ALA A 135 -5.92 -16.29 -3.82
C ALA A 135 -6.15 -14.77 -3.92
N SER A 136 -5.79 -14.00 -2.89
CA SER A 136 -5.93 -12.54 -2.91
C SER A 136 -5.05 -11.89 -3.99
N GLN A 137 -3.80 -12.33 -4.14
CA GLN A 137 -2.93 -11.86 -5.22
C GLN A 137 -3.47 -12.20 -6.61
N ALA A 138 -4.03 -13.39 -6.80
CA ALA A 138 -4.64 -13.79 -8.07
C ALA A 138 -5.82 -12.87 -8.43
N LEU A 139 -6.67 -12.54 -7.46
CA LEU A 139 -7.79 -11.60 -7.65
C LEU A 139 -7.32 -10.18 -7.95
N LEU A 140 -6.27 -9.69 -7.28
CA LEU A 140 -5.70 -8.37 -7.57
C LEU A 140 -5.09 -8.30 -8.98
N LYS A 141 -4.38 -9.35 -9.41
CA LYS A 141 -3.85 -9.47 -10.77
C LYS A 141 -4.98 -9.52 -11.80
N ALA A 142 -6.02 -10.30 -11.56
CA ALA A 142 -7.20 -10.37 -12.43
C ALA A 142 -7.88 -9.00 -12.57
N LYS A 143 -8.03 -8.25 -11.46
CA LYS A 143 -8.60 -6.90 -11.46
C LYS A 143 -7.72 -5.89 -12.21
N LYS A 144 -6.39 -6.02 -12.11
CA LYS A 144 -5.44 -5.20 -12.86
C LYS A 144 -5.53 -5.47 -14.36
N ASN A 145 -5.63 -6.75 -14.74
CA ASN A 145 -5.75 -7.17 -16.13
C ASN A 145 -7.10 -6.75 -16.75
N ALA A 146 -8.21 -6.90 -16.02
CA ALA A 146 -9.52 -6.43 -16.48
C ALA A 146 -9.52 -4.90 -16.71
N LYS A 147 -8.84 -4.14 -15.84
CA LYS A 147 -8.67 -2.69 -16.02
C LYS A 147 -7.67 -2.30 -17.13
N SER A 148 -6.73 -3.19 -17.48
CA SER A 148 -5.83 -2.93 -18.60
C SER A 148 -6.52 -3.22 -19.93
N ASP A 149 -7.35 -4.26 -20.02
CA ASP A 149 -8.07 -4.59 -21.26
C ASP A 149 -9.11 -3.53 -21.64
N GLU A 150 -9.82 -2.94 -20.66
CA GLU A 150 -10.68 -1.78 -20.92
C GLU A 150 -9.90 -0.53 -21.37
N ALA A 151 -8.60 -0.47 -21.10
CA ALA A 151 -7.76 0.65 -21.48
C ALA A 151 -6.85 0.38 -22.69
N GLN A 152 -6.73 -0.87 -23.12
CA GLN A 152 -5.95 -1.25 -24.31
C GLN A 152 -6.79 -1.15 -25.60
N GLY A 153 -8.12 -1.00 -25.49
CA GLY A 153 -8.99 -0.62 -26.59
C GLY A 153 -8.94 0.87 -26.97
N GLU A 154 -8.28 1.74 -26.19
CA GLU A 154 -8.19 3.18 -26.45
C GLU A 154 -6.95 3.57 -27.30
N ASP A 155 -5.96 2.67 -27.45
CA ASP A 155 -4.75 2.97 -28.24
C ASP A 155 -4.99 2.90 -29.76
N ASP A 156 -6.04 2.21 -30.21
CA ASP A 156 -6.43 2.09 -31.63
C ASP A 156 -7.58 3.05 -32.03
N GLU A 157 -7.89 4.02 -31.18
CA GLU A 157 -8.88 5.04 -31.49
C GLU A 157 -8.34 5.97 -32.61
N PRO A 158 -9.07 6.23 -33.72
CA PRO A 158 -8.57 7.11 -34.79
C PRO A 158 -8.29 8.52 -34.25
N ALA A 159 -7.31 9.25 -34.78
CA ALA A 159 -6.97 10.56 -34.22
C ALA A 159 -8.12 11.58 -34.32
N SER A 160 -9.08 11.35 -35.22
CA SER A 160 -10.33 12.12 -35.27
C SER A 160 -11.10 12.11 -33.94
N ALA A 161 -11.08 11.00 -33.20
CA ALA A 161 -11.73 10.90 -31.88
C ALA A 161 -10.92 11.59 -30.76
N LEU A 162 -9.62 11.80 -30.98
CA LEU A 162 -8.75 12.53 -30.05
C LEU A 162 -8.94 14.06 -30.17
N ILE A 163 -9.40 14.54 -31.32
CA ILE A 163 -9.53 15.97 -31.65
C ILE A 163 -10.88 16.56 -31.16
N ASP A 164 -11.78 15.74 -30.63
CA ASP A 164 -13.09 16.21 -30.14
C ASP A 164 -12.95 17.29 -29.03
N PRO A 165 -13.46 18.52 -29.24
CA PRO A 165 -13.46 19.58 -28.23
C PRO A 165 -14.07 19.16 -26.89
N LYS A 166 -15.09 18.29 -26.89
CA LYS A 166 -15.72 17.79 -25.67
C LYS A 166 -14.77 16.92 -24.85
N ARG A 167 -13.93 16.12 -25.52
CA ARG A 167 -12.91 15.29 -24.85
C ARG A 167 -11.82 16.16 -24.24
N LEU A 168 -11.37 17.18 -24.98
CA LEU A 168 -10.42 18.18 -24.46
C LEU A 168 -10.99 18.86 -23.21
N LEU A 169 -12.24 19.33 -23.27
CA LEU A 169 -12.91 19.95 -22.13
C LEU A 169 -13.00 19.00 -20.93
N LYS A 170 -13.39 17.74 -21.15
CA LYS A 170 -13.47 16.70 -20.10
C LYS A 170 -12.12 16.48 -19.41
N GLN A 171 -11.03 16.38 -20.17
CA GLN A 171 -9.70 16.20 -19.58
C GLN A 171 -9.24 17.43 -18.80
N LEU A 172 -9.49 18.64 -19.31
CA LEU A 172 -9.17 19.88 -18.61
C LEU A 172 -9.97 20.01 -17.29
N GLN A 173 -11.26 19.64 -17.28
CA GLN A 173 -12.07 19.61 -16.07
C GLN A 173 -11.54 18.60 -15.04
N LEU A 174 -11.11 17.42 -15.49
CA LEU A 174 -10.50 16.42 -14.61
C LEU A 174 -9.19 16.92 -13.99
N CYS A 175 -8.33 17.58 -14.76
CA CYS A 175 -7.12 18.22 -14.24
C CYS A 175 -7.42 19.41 -13.31
N LYS A 176 -8.51 20.15 -13.54
CA LYS A 176 -8.94 21.22 -12.62
C LYS A 176 -9.42 20.68 -11.28
N ASN A 177 -10.11 19.55 -11.29
CA ASN A 177 -10.67 18.92 -10.08
C ASN A 177 -9.60 18.16 -9.28
N ASP A 178 -8.49 17.79 -9.90
CA ASP A 178 -7.38 17.07 -9.29
C ASP A 178 -6.06 17.75 -9.63
N ALA A 179 -5.58 18.59 -8.70
CA ALA A 179 -4.34 19.35 -8.86
C ALA A 179 -3.09 18.47 -9.00
N GLN A 180 -3.15 17.20 -8.59
CA GLN A 180 -2.04 16.26 -8.74
C GLN A 180 -2.06 15.52 -10.08
N ARG A 181 -3.14 15.68 -10.86
CA ARG A 181 -3.31 14.99 -12.12
C ARG A 181 -2.42 15.59 -13.20
N LEU A 182 -1.46 14.78 -13.65
CA LEU A 182 -0.64 15.04 -14.83
C LEU A 182 -1.26 14.33 -16.04
N VAL A 183 -1.37 15.02 -17.17
CA VAL A 183 -1.80 14.43 -18.43
C VAL A 183 -0.79 14.74 -19.52
N ASN A 184 -0.57 13.80 -20.44
CA ASN A 184 0.25 14.07 -21.61
C ASN A 184 -0.52 14.97 -22.58
N PHE A 185 0.18 15.87 -23.24
CA PHE A 185 -0.40 16.69 -24.30
C PHE A 185 0.40 16.60 -25.59
N ALA A 186 -0.29 16.81 -26.70
CA ALA A 186 0.29 17.11 -27.99
C ALA A 186 -0.43 18.31 -28.60
N TYR A 187 0.35 19.23 -29.15
CA TYR A 187 -0.08 20.47 -29.76
C TYR A 187 0.48 20.57 -31.17
N LEU A 188 -0.36 20.89 -32.17
CA LEU A 188 0.03 21.04 -33.57
C LEU A 188 -0.44 22.39 -34.11
N ASP A 189 0.42 23.09 -34.86
CA ASP A 189 0.14 24.38 -35.50
C ASP A 189 1.02 24.54 -36.75
N ASP A 190 0.42 24.79 -37.91
CA ASP A 190 1.10 25.09 -39.18
C ASP A 190 0.92 26.55 -39.64
N GLY A 191 0.23 27.37 -38.83
CA GLY A 191 -0.13 28.75 -39.12
C GLY A 191 -1.19 28.93 -40.22
N LYS A 192 -1.67 27.84 -40.84
CA LYS A 192 -2.69 27.86 -41.90
C LYS A 192 -4.05 27.36 -41.41
N GLN A 193 -4.03 26.35 -40.54
CA GLN A 193 -5.20 25.74 -39.93
C GLN A 193 -5.34 26.16 -38.47
N ASP A 194 -6.52 25.93 -37.89
CA ASP A 194 -6.72 26.14 -36.46
C ASP A 194 -5.82 25.19 -35.66
N PRO A 195 -5.12 25.70 -34.63
CA PRO A 195 -4.21 24.87 -33.86
C PRO A 195 -4.96 23.81 -33.05
N VAL A 196 -4.40 22.61 -33.02
CA VAL A 196 -5.01 21.43 -32.38
C VAL A 196 -4.30 21.12 -31.07
N LEU A 197 -5.06 20.94 -29.99
CA LEU A 197 -4.57 20.48 -28.69
C LEU A 197 -5.30 19.20 -28.29
N VAL A 198 -4.53 18.16 -27.98
CA VAL A 198 -5.04 16.87 -27.50
C VAL A 198 -4.40 16.53 -26.16
N LEU A 199 -5.20 16.00 -25.23
CA LEU A 199 -4.77 15.52 -23.93
C LEU A 199 -5.07 14.02 -23.78
N HIS A 200 -4.09 13.25 -23.30
CA HIS A 200 -4.28 11.84 -22.98
C HIS A 200 -3.61 11.46 -21.65
N PRO A 201 -4.31 10.74 -20.76
CA PRO A 201 -3.75 10.40 -19.46
C PRO A 201 -2.62 9.37 -19.54
N ARG A 202 -2.58 8.53 -20.59
CA ARG A 202 -1.67 7.37 -20.66
C ARG A 202 -0.70 7.37 -21.84
N MET A 203 -1.06 8.03 -22.94
CA MET A 203 -0.29 7.96 -24.18
C MET A 203 0.76 9.05 -24.11
N ALA A 204 2.03 8.67 -24.22
CA ALA A 204 3.13 9.62 -24.14
C ALA A 204 2.97 10.75 -25.17
N GLY A 205 3.32 11.98 -24.80
CA GLY A 205 3.16 13.16 -25.67
C GLY A 205 3.76 12.98 -27.08
N ARG A 206 4.92 12.31 -27.17
CA ARG A 206 5.56 12.00 -28.45
C ARG A 206 4.73 11.06 -29.34
N ALA A 207 4.13 10.03 -28.75
CA ALA A 207 3.28 9.07 -29.46
C ALA A 207 1.97 9.74 -29.92
N LEU A 208 1.37 10.56 -29.05
CA LEU A 208 0.21 11.40 -29.41
C LEU A 208 0.51 12.30 -30.60
N MET A 209 1.64 13.03 -30.55
CA MET A 209 2.03 13.91 -31.65
C MET A 209 2.24 13.13 -32.93
N ALA A 210 2.94 11.99 -32.90
CA ALA A 210 3.16 11.17 -34.09
C ALA A 210 1.85 10.69 -34.73
N LYS A 211 0.87 10.30 -33.91
CA LYS A 211 -0.47 9.89 -34.37
C LYS A 211 -1.22 11.06 -35.02
N LEU A 212 -1.18 12.24 -34.41
CA LEU A 212 -1.82 13.44 -34.95
C LEU A 212 -1.13 13.94 -36.24
N VAL A 213 0.20 13.89 -36.32
CA VAL A 213 0.96 14.26 -37.52
C VAL A 213 0.57 13.35 -38.70
N LYS A 214 0.39 12.05 -38.44
CA LYS A 214 -0.04 11.08 -39.45
C LYS A 214 -1.42 11.39 -40.01
N ASP A 215 -2.36 11.75 -39.14
CA ASP A 215 -3.76 11.90 -39.52
C ASP A 215 -4.09 13.32 -40.05
N LEU A 216 -3.41 14.36 -39.54
CA LEU A 216 -3.64 15.76 -39.92
C LEU A 216 -2.61 16.30 -40.93
N GLY A 217 -1.45 15.65 -41.07
CA GLY A 217 -0.37 16.11 -41.95
C GLY A 217 0.42 17.32 -41.43
N ILE A 218 0.08 17.86 -40.25
CA ILE A 218 0.79 18.97 -39.61
C ILE A 218 2.03 18.44 -38.89
N LYS A 219 3.24 18.81 -39.34
CA LYS A 219 4.51 18.32 -38.79
C LYS A 219 5.08 19.18 -37.67
N THR A 220 4.59 20.40 -37.51
CA THR A 220 5.08 21.39 -36.55
C THR A 220 4.21 21.39 -35.30
N GLY A 221 4.85 21.32 -34.14
CA GLY A 221 4.14 21.28 -32.87
C GLY A 221 5.04 21.05 -31.66
N SER A 222 4.41 20.85 -30.51
CA SER A 222 5.06 20.60 -29.23
C SER A 222 4.28 19.54 -28.46
N PHE A 223 4.97 18.82 -27.58
CA PHE A 223 4.36 17.80 -26.73
C PHE A 223 5.05 17.79 -25.37
N GLY A 224 4.39 17.18 -24.40
CA GLY A 224 4.93 17.05 -23.04
C GLY A 224 3.85 16.73 -22.02
N MET A 225 4.00 17.25 -20.81
CA MET A 225 3.02 17.08 -19.73
C MET A 225 2.29 18.39 -19.45
N LEU A 226 1.01 18.27 -19.10
CA LEU A 226 0.13 19.35 -18.72
C LEU A 226 -0.40 19.09 -17.31
N SER A 227 -0.42 20.14 -16.50
CA SER A 227 -1.10 20.16 -15.21
C SER A 227 -1.88 21.46 -15.04
N LEU A 228 -2.88 21.45 -14.17
CA LEU A 228 -3.66 22.63 -13.80
C LEU A 228 -3.53 22.89 -12.30
N ASP A 229 -3.15 24.11 -11.96
CA ASP A 229 -3.14 24.62 -10.60
C ASP A 229 -4.14 25.79 -10.52
N GLY A 230 -5.36 25.48 -10.08
CA GLY A 230 -6.49 26.41 -10.12
C GLY A 230 -6.85 26.84 -11.55
N THR A 231 -6.46 28.06 -11.93
CA THR A 231 -6.66 28.64 -13.27
C THR A 231 -5.37 28.78 -14.07
N VAL A 232 -4.26 28.28 -13.52
CA VAL A 232 -2.93 28.32 -14.13
C VAL A 232 -2.65 27.01 -14.85
N LEU A 233 -2.58 27.05 -16.17
CA LEU A 233 -2.15 25.93 -17.00
C LEU A 233 -0.62 25.86 -17.01
N ARG A 234 -0.05 24.77 -16.51
CA ARG A 234 1.39 24.51 -16.59
C ARG A 234 1.66 23.48 -17.69
N LEU A 235 2.55 23.82 -18.60
CA LEU A 235 3.01 22.97 -19.70
C LEU A 235 4.49 22.68 -19.48
N VAL A 236 4.83 21.41 -19.26
CA VAL A 236 6.21 20.92 -19.22
C VAL A 236 6.57 20.43 -20.61
N VAL A 237 7.52 21.08 -21.27
CA VAL A 237 7.96 20.72 -22.64
C VAL A 237 9.40 20.26 -22.69
N GLU A 238 9.68 19.29 -23.56
CA GLU A 238 11.06 18.85 -23.84
C GLU A 238 11.82 19.89 -24.68
N LYS A 239 11.12 20.57 -25.61
CA LYS A 239 11.70 21.55 -26.53
C LYS A 239 10.89 22.84 -26.52
N LYS A 240 11.59 23.97 -26.40
CA LYS A 240 10.99 25.31 -26.46
C LYS A 240 10.26 25.50 -27.80
N TYR A 241 8.99 25.90 -27.73
CA TYR A 241 8.16 26.21 -28.89
C TYR A 241 7.67 27.66 -28.77
N GLY A 242 8.18 28.54 -29.64
CA GLY A 242 7.89 29.97 -29.59
C GLY A 242 6.41 30.26 -29.83
N GLY A 243 5.81 31.10 -28.98
CA GLY A 243 4.41 31.49 -29.11
C GLY A 243 3.38 30.44 -28.67
N LEU A 244 3.82 29.28 -28.14
CA LEU A 244 2.93 28.21 -27.66
C LEU A 244 1.93 28.73 -26.63
N VAL A 245 2.41 29.54 -25.68
CA VAL A 245 1.65 30.10 -24.57
C VAL A 245 0.42 30.89 -25.05
N LYS A 246 0.57 31.68 -26.12
CA LYS A 246 -0.53 32.47 -26.71
C LYS A 246 -1.44 31.60 -27.58
N ARG A 247 -0.84 30.76 -28.42
CA ARG A 247 -1.58 29.96 -29.41
C ARG A 247 -2.39 28.82 -28.79
N ILE A 248 -1.94 28.23 -27.67
CA ILE A 248 -2.65 27.14 -27.00
C ILE A 248 -4.00 27.60 -26.41
N ARG A 249 -4.19 28.90 -26.17
CA ARG A 249 -5.48 29.43 -25.71
C ARG A 249 -6.59 29.26 -26.73
N ILE A 250 -6.27 29.20 -28.03
CA ILE A 250 -7.26 29.10 -29.11
C ILE A 250 -8.11 27.83 -28.96
N PRO A 251 -7.53 26.59 -28.95
CA PRO A 251 -8.32 25.37 -28.80
C PRO A 251 -8.98 25.25 -27.42
N ILE A 252 -8.36 25.80 -26.37
CA ILE A 252 -8.90 25.77 -25.00
C ILE A 252 -10.14 26.68 -24.89
N LYS A 253 -10.10 27.87 -25.49
CA LYS A 253 -11.25 28.77 -25.56
C LYS A 253 -12.35 28.18 -26.45
N ALA A 254 -11.98 27.55 -27.56
CA ALA A 254 -12.92 26.89 -28.47
C ALA A 254 -13.69 25.74 -27.80
N CYS A 255 -13.07 25.00 -26.86
CA CYS A 255 -13.76 23.97 -26.09
C CYS A 255 -14.55 24.52 -24.87
N GLY A 256 -14.56 25.83 -24.65
CA GLY A 256 -15.32 26.49 -23.59
C GLY A 256 -14.63 26.50 -22.21
N PHE A 257 -13.34 26.17 -22.13
CA PHE A 257 -12.58 26.20 -20.89
C PHE A 257 -11.92 27.57 -20.67
N LYS A 258 -11.99 28.12 -19.44
CA LYS A 258 -11.43 29.44 -19.10
C LYS A 258 -10.13 29.27 -18.32
N LEU A 259 -9.05 29.90 -18.80
CA LEU A 259 -7.74 29.95 -18.15
C LEU A 259 -7.41 31.36 -17.70
N GLY A 260 -6.82 31.47 -16.51
CA GLY A 260 -6.21 32.72 -16.05
C GLY A 260 -4.85 32.91 -16.72
N LYS A 261 -3.95 31.95 -16.53
CA LYS A 261 -2.55 32.06 -16.90
C LYS A 261 -2.02 30.79 -17.55
N VAL A 262 -1.09 30.92 -18.49
CA VAL A 262 -0.36 29.80 -19.08
C VAL A 262 1.12 29.95 -18.75
N LEU A 263 1.71 28.90 -18.20
CA LEU A 263 3.11 28.79 -17.82
C LEU A 263 3.77 27.68 -18.63
N LEU A 264 4.81 28.03 -19.39
CA LEU A 264 5.67 27.06 -20.07
C LEU A 264 6.92 26.85 -19.23
N VAL A 265 7.16 25.61 -18.84
CA VAL A 265 8.34 25.20 -18.06
C VAL A 265 9.10 24.09 -18.78
N ASP A 266 10.39 23.99 -18.50
CA ASP A 266 11.20 22.84 -18.92
C ASP A 266 11.04 21.65 -17.95
N GLU A 267 11.71 20.54 -18.25
CA GLU A 267 11.73 19.33 -17.41
C GLU A 267 12.31 19.58 -16.01
N LYS A 268 13.10 20.63 -15.83
CA LYS A 268 13.69 21.04 -14.54
C LYS A 268 12.78 21.98 -13.76
N GLY A 269 11.64 22.37 -14.33
CA GLY A 269 10.70 23.33 -13.75
C GLY A 269 11.09 24.79 -13.93
N GLN A 270 12.11 25.11 -14.75
CA GLN A 270 12.48 26.47 -15.09
C GLN A 270 11.46 27.07 -16.07
N THR A 271 10.99 28.28 -15.79
CA THR A 271 10.07 29.00 -16.68
C THR A 271 10.77 29.37 -17.99
N LEU A 272 10.25 28.85 -19.10
CA LEU A 272 10.73 29.11 -20.47
C LEU A 272 10.00 30.28 -21.14
N ASP A 273 8.71 30.40 -20.85
CA ASP A 273 7.80 31.41 -21.39
C ASP A 273 6.58 31.53 -20.46
N GLN A 274 6.01 32.72 -20.34
CA GLN A 274 4.85 32.98 -19.51
C GLN A 274 3.97 33.97 -20.22
N ASP A 275 2.65 33.75 -20.15
CA ASP A 275 1.73 34.71 -20.72
C ASP A 275 1.68 35.96 -19.85
N GLU A 276 2.10 37.08 -20.41
CA GLU A 276 2.03 38.41 -19.80
C GLU A 276 0.77 39.16 -20.20
N ASP A 277 -0.27 38.48 -20.70
CA ASP A 277 -1.53 39.11 -21.11
C ASP A 277 -2.26 39.71 -19.90
N GLN A 278 -1.88 40.96 -19.64
CA GLN A 278 -2.64 42.16 -19.32
C GLN A 278 -4.15 41.94 -19.15
N GLU A 279 -4.64 42.42 -18.01
CA GLU A 279 -6.04 42.63 -17.68
C GLU A 279 -6.82 43.27 -18.83
N ALA A 280 -7.49 42.45 -19.65
CA ALA A 280 -8.43 42.91 -20.66
C ALA A 280 -9.79 42.23 -20.40
N ASP A 281 -10.53 42.80 -19.43
CA ASP A 281 -11.99 42.98 -19.42
C ASP A 281 -12.48 43.40 -18.01
N GLN A 282 -11.89 44.47 -17.46
CA GLN A 282 -12.61 45.27 -16.45
C GLN A 282 -13.35 46.40 -17.16
N PRO A 283 -14.69 46.52 -17.00
CA PRO A 283 -15.41 47.70 -17.46
C PRO A 283 -14.94 48.90 -16.62
N THR A 284 -14.41 49.90 -17.32
CA THR A 284 -13.95 51.17 -16.75
C THR A 284 -15.09 51.92 -16.07
N SER A 285 -15.13 51.89 -14.75
CA SER A 285 -15.82 52.89 -13.92
C SER A 285 -14.73 53.75 -13.27
N GLY A 286 -14.69 55.03 -13.65
CA GLY A 286 -13.75 56.00 -13.12
C GLY A 286 -13.92 56.21 -11.62
N GLY A 287 -12.78 56.25 -10.92
CA GLY A 287 -12.75 56.53 -9.48
C GLY A 287 -11.32 56.76 -9.01
N ALA A 288 -11.00 58.03 -8.82
CA ALA A 288 -9.85 58.63 -8.15
C ALA A 288 -8.83 57.70 -7.45
N THR A 289 -7.58 57.90 -7.85
CA THR A 289 -6.33 57.61 -7.15
C THR A 289 -6.38 57.89 -5.64
N ALA A 290 -6.37 56.83 -4.83
CA ALA A 290 -5.92 56.86 -3.45
C ALA A 290 -4.85 55.78 -3.25
N LYS A 291 -3.63 56.25 -2.98
CA LYS A 291 -2.43 55.48 -2.61
C LYS A 291 -2.76 54.57 -1.40
N PRO A 292 -2.64 53.23 -1.49
CA PRO A 292 -2.78 52.36 -0.34
C PRO A 292 -1.66 52.66 0.65
N ALA A 293 -2.04 53.09 1.85
CA ALA A 293 -1.14 53.15 2.99
C ALA A 293 -0.71 51.71 3.33
N GLU A 294 0.59 51.53 3.53
CA GLU A 294 1.17 50.30 4.06
C GLU A 294 0.46 49.93 5.37
N PRO A 295 -0.13 48.73 5.49
CA PRO A 295 -0.61 48.25 6.78
C PRO A 295 0.60 48.03 7.66
N GLY A 296 0.77 48.89 8.66
CA GLY A 296 1.77 48.72 9.71
C GLY A 296 1.61 47.35 10.35
N SER A 297 2.57 46.46 10.11
CA SER A 297 2.71 45.19 10.80
C SER A 297 2.77 45.45 12.31
N ALA A 298 1.68 45.13 13.00
CA ALA A 298 1.66 45.10 14.44
C ALA A 298 2.67 44.04 14.92
N PRO A 299 3.65 44.37 15.78
CA PRO A 299 4.73 43.48 16.21
C PRO A 299 4.28 42.32 17.14
N GLY A 300 3.00 41.93 17.12
CA GLY A 300 2.43 40.90 17.99
C GLY A 300 2.12 39.54 17.33
N GLY A 301 2.13 39.44 15.99
CA GLY A 301 1.68 38.23 15.29
C GLY A 301 2.67 37.06 15.32
N GLU A 302 3.97 37.34 15.29
CA GLU A 302 5.01 36.30 15.18
C GLU A 302 5.14 35.45 16.46
N ALA A 303 4.91 36.06 17.63
CA ALA A 303 4.92 35.35 18.90
C ALA A 303 3.71 34.41 19.05
N ALA A 304 2.53 34.82 18.57
CA ALA A 304 1.32 34.00 18.60
C ALA A 304 1.42 32.80 17.64
N ALA A 305 1.94 33.00 16.44
CA ALA A 305 2.16 31.93 15.46
C ALA A 305 3.17 30.88 15.98
N LYS A 306 4.22 31.32 16.69
CA LYS A 306 5.20 30.42 17.30
C LYS A 306 4.58 29.57 18.42
N ALA A 307 3.76 30.18 19.28
CA ALA A 307 3.08 29.47 20.37
C ALA A 307 2.07 28.43 19.86
N ALA A 308 1.41 28.67 18.72
CA ALA A 308 0.48 27.72 18.11
C ALA A 308 1.15 26.43 17.59
N LEU A 309 2.45 26.50 17.26
CA LEU A 309 3.24 25.39 16.74
C LEU A 309 3.82 24.47 17.83
N ASP A 310 4.00 24.97 19.04
CA ASP A 310 4.70 24.24 20.11
C ASP A 310 3.95 22.95 20.52
N GLY A 311 2.62 23.00 20.65
CA GLY A 311 1.81 21.83 21.00
C GLY A 311 1.88 20.70 19.95
N PRO A 312 1.58 20.97 18.67
CA PRO A 312 1.71 19.99 17.60
C PRO A 312 3.15 19.47 17.40
N LEU A 313 4.18 20.31 17.57
CA LEU A 313 5.58 19.87 17.52
C LEU A 313 5.90 18.91 18.67
N GLN A 314 5.39 19.18 19.88
CA GLN A 314 5.56 18.28 21.02
C GLN A 314 4.86 16.93 20.78
N ALA A 315 3.65 16.94 20.22
CA ALA A 315 2.93 15.71 19.88
C ALA A 315 3.70 14.86 18.84
N TRP A 316 4.30 15.51 17.83
CA TRP A 316 5.19 14.85 16.88
C TRP A 316 6.43 14.25 17.56
N ALA A 317 7.11 15.03 18.42
CA ALA A 317 8.30 14.57 19.13
C ALA A 317 8.00 13.32 20.00
N THR A 318 6.87 13.31 20.71
CA THR A 318 6.42 12.16 21.50
C THR A 318 6.18 10.93 20.62
N ALA A 319 5.33 11.05 19.58
CA ALA A 319 5.02 9.93 18.69
C ALA A 319 6.28 9.39 17.99
N ARG A 320 7.20 10.27 17.59
CA ARG A 320 8.50 9.91 17.02
C ARG A 320 9.35 9.13 18.01
N GLN A 321 9.44 9.57 19.25
CA GLN A 321 10.27 8.91 20.26
C GLN A 321 9.72 7.52 20.62
N GLU A 322 8.40 7.37 20.71
CA GLU A 322 7.73 6.08 20.90
C GLU A 322 8.04 5.13 19.75
N ALA A 323 7.85 5.59 18.49
CA ALA A 323 8.15 4.78 17.31
C ALA A 323 9.63 4.36 17.26
N ILE A 324 10.57 5.27 17.54
CA ILE A 324 12.01 4.95 17.59
C ILE A 324 12.32 3.90 18.66
N THR A 325 11.65 3.97 19.81
CA THR A 325 11.84 3.00 20.91
C THR A 325 11.39 1.61 20.48
N VAL A 326 10.18 1.50 19.90
CA VAL A 326 9.66 0.22 19.36
C VAL A 326 10.58 -0.33 18.27
N LEU A 327 11.01 0.51 17.33
CA LEU A 327 11.88 0.10 16.23
C LEU A 327 13.22 -0.43 16.72
N LYS A 328 13.83 0.21 17.72
CA LYS A 328 15.08 -0.26 18.32
C LYS A 328 14.92 -1.59 19.04
N ASP A 329 13.81 -1.77 19.74
CA ASP A 329 13.49 -3.04 20.43
C ASP A 329 13.34 -4.19 19.42
N VAL A 330 12.54 -3.98 18.37
CA VAL A 330 12.37 -4.95 17.27
C VAL A 330 13.69 -5.28 16.57
N ALA A 331 14.53 -4.26 16.29
CA ALA A 331 15.86 -4.50 15.73
C ALA A 331 16.75 -5.34 16.66
N GLY A 332 16.66 -5.14 17.98
CA GLY A 332 17.35 -5.97 18.97
C GLY A 332 16.89 -7.42 18.94
N GLN A 333 15.57 -7.64 18.96
CA GLN A 333 14.98 -8.98 18.89
C GLN A 333 15.39 -9.73 17.61
N ILE A 334 15.39 -9.04 16.45
CA ILE A 334 15.81 -9.61 15.17
C ILE A 334 17.29 -9.99 15.17
N ALA A 335 18.15 -9.13 15.73
CA ALA A 335 19.58 -9.40 15.82
C ALA A 335 19.90 -10.64 16.68
N GLU A 336 19.09 -10.93 17.70
CA GLU A 336 19.26 -12.10 18.57
C GLU A 336 18.93 -13.44 17.87
N LEU A 337 18.11 -13.42 16.82
CA LEU A 337 17.71 -14.62 16.08
C LEU A 337 18.86 -15.24 15.25
N LYS A 338 19.93 -14.46 14.96
CA LYS A 338 21.10 -14.88 14.17
C LYS A 338 20.75 -15.46 12.79
N ASP A 339 19.63 -15.03 12.22
CA ASP A 339 19.22 -15.43 10.88
C ASP A 339 20.09 -14.73 9.81
N PRO A 340 20.49 -15.38 8.71
CA PRO A 340 21.28 -14.74 7.65
C PRO A 340 20.64 -13.49 7.03
N GLU A 341 19.31 -13.36 7.05
CA GLU A 341 18.57 -12.20 6.51
C GLU A 341 18.31 -11.11 7.58
N SER A 342 18.50 -11.43 8.87
CA SER A 342 18.28 -10.49 10.00
C SER A 342 19.06 -9.18 9.86
N GLY A 343 20.26 -9.24 9.28
CA GLY A 343 21.10 -8.07 9.04
C GLY A 343 20.45 -7.04 8.11
N GLN A 344 19.75 -7.49 7.07
CA GLN A 344 19.06 -6.60 6.14
C GLN A 344 17.87 -5.91 6.81
N ALA A 345 17.07 -6.64 7.59
CA ALA A 345 15.96 -6.09 8.35
C ALA A 345 16.43 -5.02 9.36
N VAL A 346 17.52 -5.26 10.09
CA VAL A 346 18.08 -4.27 11.03
C VAL A 346 18.57 -3.01 10.30
N VAL A 347 19.14 -3.14 9.10
CA VAL A 347 19.56 -1.99 8.28
C VAL A 347 18.35 -1.18 7.82
N GLN A 348 17.28 -1.83 7.36
CA GLN A 348 16.04 -1.16 6.96
C GLN A 348 15.40 -0.41 8.13
N ILE A 349 15.27 -1.05 9.30
CA ILE A 349 14.77 -0.40 10.52
C ILE A 349 15.62 0.82 10.89
N SER A 350 16.95 0.70 10.82
CA SER A 350 17.88 1.79 11.10
C SER A 350 17.75 2.95 10.11
N ALA A 351 17.45 2.67 8.84
CA ALA A 351 17.18 3.68 7.83
C ALA A 351 15.89 4.44 8.13
N VAL A 352 14.82 3.74 8.54
CA VAL A 352 13.56 4.38 8.97
C VAL A 352 13.81 5.32 10.14
N VAL A 353 14.51 4.87 11.19
CA VAL A 353 14.87 5.71 12.35
C VAL A 353 15.62 6.98 11.95
N LYS A 354 16.56 6.89 10.99
CA LYS A 354 17.34 8.04 10.51
C LYS A 354 16.51 9.03 9.69
N ASN A 355 15.54 8.56 8.92
CA ASN A 355 14.69 9.41 8.08
C ASN A 355 13.58 10.14 8.86
N LEU A 356 13.24 9.68 10.08
CA LEU A 356 12.31 10.39 10.96
C LEU A 356 12.96 11.69 11.49
N THR A 357 12.67 12.81 10.83
CA THR A 357 13.18 14.14 11.21
C THR A 357 12.64 14.57 12.57
N ALA A 358 13.50 15.14 13.43
CA ALA A 358 13.10 15.54 14.78
C ALA A 358 12.11 16.72 14.79
N GLU A 359 12.31 17.72 13.92
CA GLU A 359 11.54 18.97 13.93
C GLU A 359 11.14 19.40 12.50
N PRO A 360 10.05 18.87 11.93
CA PRO A 360 9.53 19.35 10.65
C PRO A 360 8.80 20.68 10.83
N ARG A 361 9.53 21.79 10.69
CA ARG A 361 9.03 23.17 10.95
C ARG A 361 8.32 23.80 9.74
N THR A 362 8.39 23.19 8.56
CA THR A 362 7.76 23.74 7.36
C THR A 362 6.68 22.82 6.80
N SER A 363 5.67 23.39 6.15
CA SER A 363 4.59 22.61 5.52
C SER A 363 5.14 21.62 4.48
N ALA A 364 6.19 22.00 3.76
CA ALA A 364 6.89 21.12 2.82
C ALA A 364 7.56 19.91 3.51
N GLN A 365 8.22 20.11 4.65
CA GLN A 365 8.82 19.01 5.43
C GLN A 365 7.75 18.06 5.97
N VAL A 366 6.63 18.59 6.46
CA VAL A 366 5.50 17.78 6.93
C VAL A 366 4.90 16.95 5.80
N ALA A 367 4.68 17.55 4.62
CA ALA A 367 4.16 16.85 3.46
C ALA A 367 5.12 15.75 2.95
N GLN A 368 6.44 16.03 2.94
CA GLN A 368 7.44 15.04 2.56
C GLN A 368 7.47 13.85 3.53
N LEU A 369 7.44 14.10 4.85
CA LEU A 369 7.38 13.03 5.86
C LEU A 369 6.08 12.23 5.77
N ALA A 370 4.95 12.89 5.55
CA ALA A 370 3.68 12.20 5.38
C ALA A 370 3.69 11.28 4.15
N ARG A 371 4.28 11.72 3.04
CA ARG A 371 4.47 10.90 1.83
C ARG A 371 5.41 9.72 2.09
N TYR A 372 6.54 9.96 2.76
CA TYR A 372 7.48 8.91 3.12
C TYR A 372 6.80 7.84 3.99
N LEU A 373 6.11 8.24 5.06
CA LEU A 373 5.42 7.30 5.95
C LEU A 373 4.23 6.58 5.30
N GLY A 374 3.55 7.22 4.34
CA GLY A 374 2.37 6.67 3.69
C GLY A 374 2.65 5.77 2.49
N ASN A 375 3.74 6.02 1.76
CA ASN A 375 3.96 5.44 0.42
C ASN A 375 5.27 4.67 0.27
N ASP A 376 6.16 4.70 1.26
CA ASP A 376 7.42 3.96 1.20
C ASP A 376 7.20 2.50 1.64
N ASP A 377 7.49 1.56 0.75
CA ASP A 377 7.28 0.12 0.99
C ASP A 377 8.13 -0.40 2.15
N VAL A 378 9.35 0.12 2.34
CA VAL A 378 10.22 -0.29 3.46
C VAL A 378 9.62 0.17 4.79
N VAL A 379 9.02 1.36 4.82
CA VAL A 379 8.29 1.82 6.01
C VAL A 379 7.06 0.94 6.28
N ALA A 380 6.36 0.50 5.24
CA ALA A 380 5.23 -0.41 5.39
C ALA A 380 5.66 -1.76 5.99
N ASP A 381 6.70 -2.40 5.43
CA ASP A 381 7.22 -3.68 5.91
C ASP A 381 7.70 -3.58 7.37
N VAL A 382 8.46 -2.52 7.68
CA VAL A 382 8.94 -2.25 9.05
C VAL A 382 7.78 -1.98 10.01
N SER A 383 6.72 -1.31 9.55
CA SER A 383 5.53 -1.04 10.35
C SER A 383 4.73 -2.29 10.67
N ASP A 384 4.63 -3.22 9.73
CA ASP A 384 3.92 -4.48 9.94
C ASP A 384 4.69 -5.38 10.92
N LEU A 385 6.03 -5.31 10.89
CA LEU A 385 6.90 -6.00 11.84
C LEU A 385 6.84 -5.39 13.26
N ALA A 386 6.62 -4.08 13.37
CA ALA A 386 6.73 -3.31 14.61
C ALA A 386 5.39 -2.89 15.23
N ASN A 387 4.29 -3.61 14.95
CA ASN A 387 2.95 -3.31 15.48
C ASN A 387 2.46 -1.88 15.16
N ASP A 388 2.48 -1.51 13.88
CA ASP A 388 1.98 -0.25 13.32
C ASP A 388 2.56 1.04 13.93
N ILE A 389 3.73 1.43 13.43
CA ILE A 389 4.33 2.74 13.74
C ILE A 389 3.73 3.89 12.91
N ARG A 390 3.05 3.61 11.80
CA ARG A 390 2.64 4.62 10.81
C ARG A 390 1.47 5.44 11.31
N THR A 391 0.45 4.79 11.86
CA THR A 391 -0.78 5.45 12.33
C THR A 391 -0.52 6.58 13.35
N PRO A 392 0.23 6.37 14.46
CA PRO A 392 0.47 7.45 15.42
C PRO A 392 1.29 8.60 14.83
N LEU A 393 2.27 8.31 13.98
CA LEU A 393 3.11 9.32 13.33
C LEU A 393 2.33 10.18 12.33
N LEU A 394 1.53 9.56 11.45
CA LEU A 394 0.70 10.26 10.48
C LEU A 394 -0.36 11.13 11.18
N LYS A 395 -0.92 10.67 12.29
CA LYS A 395 -1.84 11.46 13.13
C LYS A 395 -1.15 12.72 13.64
N ALA A 396 0.05 12.62 14.20
CA ALA A 396 0.80 13.78 14.69
C ALA A 396 1.18 14.76 13.56
N LEU A 397 1.61 14.26 12.40
CA LEU A 397 1.89 15.11 11.23
C LEU A 397 0.65 15.85 10.71
N SER A 398 -0.52 15.21 10.77
CA SER A 398 -1.77 15.87 10.36
C SER A 398 -2.13 17.07 11.26
N GLN A 399 -1.85 16.97 12.57
CA GLN A 399 -2.04 18.08 13.51
C GLN A 399 -1.06 19.22 13.23
N LEU A 400 0.21 18.87 12.99
CA LEU A 400 1.25 19.83 12.67
C LEU A 400 0.98 20.56 11.34
N HIS A 401 0.49 19.84 10.32
CA HIS A 401 0.10 20.45 9.05
C HIS A 401 -1.02 21.46 9.22
N ARG A 402 -2.06 21.15 10.02
CA ARG A 402 -3.16 22.08 10.30
C ARG A 402 -2.67 23.37 10.97
N ALA A 403 -1.74 23.26 11.92
CA ALA A 403 -1.15 24.40 12.61
C ALA A 403 -0.25 25.25 11.69
N LEU A 404 0.36 24.65 10.66
CA LEU A 404 1.19 25.38 9.68
C LEU A 404 0.36 26.06 8.58
N VAL A 405 -0.85 25.58 8.30
CA VAL A 405 -1.72 26.10 7.22
C VAL A 405 -2.76 27.09 7.74
N THR A 406 -3.12 27.02 9.03
CA THR A 406 -4.09 27.92 9.66
C THR A 406 -3.32 29.00 10.43
N PRO A 407 -3.12 30.20 9.89
CA PRO A 407 -2.37 31.27 10.54
C PRO A 407 -3.08 31.87 11.75
#